data_AF-A0A2U2AEY3-F1
#
_entry.id   AF-A0A2U2AEY3-F1
#
_cell.length_a   1.000
_cell.length_b   1.000
_cell.length_c   1.000
_cell.angle_alpha   90.00
_cell.angle_beta   90.00
_cell.angle_gamma   90.00
#
_symmetry.space_group_name_H-M   'P 1'
#
loop_
_entity.id
_entity.type
_entity.pdbx_description
1 polymer ?
#
loop_
_entity_poly.entity_id
_entity_poly.type
_entity_poly.pdbx_seq_one_letter_code
_entity_poly.pdbx_strand_id
1 'polypeptide(L)'
;MAFDADHFLKNAPTTSGIYVMRDSAGDIIYVGKAKNLKNRLTSYFKTKNLPPKTQALVANIDSIETTLTATEKDALVLESNLIKAHRPRYNVRLIDDKSYPYIYLSDHPFPRFSFYRGARKKRGRMFGPYPSSLAVKETLNLMKKVFRVRECEDSFFANRTRPCLQYQIQRCSGPCVEKISQQDYQESVDEAVLFLTGESQKLVDHLIEKMTQLSQSKAFEEAAIVRDQIQYIREIQGRNLMEESHDSLDIIAYAEAAELVNIEVMTIRDGRVLGTRAYFPKVPSGTPAEEVMEAFVSQYYGEHRLPPRTIILNKALPKEEEGWLVAGLAEISPYAVQLQYSRHLRGRKRQWLEMVENNAEHSLKVKLASRSQVEDRLFALGEVLGFNRAIRRIECFDNSHSFGERTVAADVVFTTEGFAKQHYRRFNIEGITPGDDYEAMRQALTRRLKGKDPADYPDILLIDGGKGQLQVAIEVLDALNITSIFLLAISEGEGKVRGQDMIWLRDKTRLPLSPQSPAFHLLTQIRDETHRFAIEGHRARRDKARRRSLLEDIPGIGEARRTALLTHFGGLESLKKAAVSDIEKVPGISKKLAEIVFQGLRQGS
;
A
#
# COMPACT_ATOMS: atom_id res chain seq x y z
N MET A 1 -37.88 -1.41 17.14
CA MET A 1 -38.91 -0.39 16.83
C MET A 1 -38.50 0.24 15.52
N ALA A 2 -39.42 0.63 14.64
CA ALA A 2 -39.02 1.33 13.41
C ALA A 2 -38.44 2.71 13.76
N PHE A 3 -37.32 3.10 13.15
CA PHE A 3 -36.68 4.40 13.38
C PHE A 3 -37.66 5.56 13.08
N ASP A 4 -37.88 6.44 14.06
CA ASP A 4 -38.72 7.65 13.88
C ASP A 4 -37.96 8.74 13.12
N ALA A 5 -37.97 8.62 11.80
CA ALA A 5 -37.31 9.54 10.90
C ALA A 5 -37.86 10.97 11.01
N ASP A 6 -39.17 11.15 11.19
CA ASP A 6 -39.80 12.47 11.21
C ASP A 6 -39.39 13.28 12.44
N HIS A 7 -39.31 12.64 13.61
CA HIS A 7 -38.82 13.28 14.83
C HIS A 7 -37.33 13.66 14.70
N PHE A 8 -36.50 12.75 14.21
CA PHE A 8 -35.07 13.02 14.03
C PHE A 8 -34.81 14.17 13.04
N LEU A 9 -35.47 14.17 11.88
CA LEU A 9 -35.28 15.18 10.83
C LEU A 9 -35.69 16.60 11.26
N LYS A 10 -36.60 16.75 12.22
CA LYS A 10 -36.94 18.07 12.79
C LYS A 10 -35.74 18.71 13.48
N ASN A 11 -34.96 17.90 14.20
CA ASN A 11 -33.82 18.31 15.02
C ASN A 11 -32.46 18.21 14.28
N ALA A 12 -32.44 17.75 13.04
CA ALA A 12 -31.21 17.61 12.27
C ALA A 12 -30.53 18.98 12.02
N PRO A 13 -29.20 19.10 12.20
CA PRO A 13 -28.47 20.34 11.97
C PRO A 13 -28.53 20.80 10.50
N THR A 14 -28.53 22.11 10.26
CA THR A 14 -28.45 22.67 8.90
C THR A 14 -27.01 22.98 8.48
N THR A 15 -26.03 22.68 9.33
CA THR A 15 -24.59 22.90 9.12
C THR A 15 -23.93 21.71 8.43
N SER A 16 -22.67 21.92 8.02
CA SER A 16 -21.82 20.89 7.44
C SER A 16 -21.40 19.84 8.47
N GLY A 17 -21.23 18.62 8.01
CA GLY A 17 -20.69 17.56 8.84
C GLY A 17 -20.81 16.17 8.23
N ILE A 18 -20.59 15.19 9.08
CA ILE A 18 -20.76 13.77 8.79
C ILE A 18 -22.00 13.22 9.48
N TYR A 19 -22.56 12.16 8.94
CA TYR A 19 -23.60 11.37 9.56
C TYR A 19 -23.27 9.88 9.46
N VAL A 20 -23.60 9.15 10.51
CA VAL A 20 -23.34 7.72 10.67
C VAL A 20 -24.68 7.04 10.89
N MET A 21 -25.00 6.05 10.08
CA MET A 21 -26.21 5.23 10.20
C MET A 21 -25.84 3.87 10.78
N ARG A 22 -26.63 3.42 11.76
CA ARG A 22 -26.46 2.11 12.42
C ARG A 22 -27.68 1.24 12.23
N ASP A 23 -27.47 -0.08 12.28
CA ASP A 23 -28.54 -1.06 12.35
C ASP A 23 -28.99 -1.35 13.80
N SER A 24 -29.95 -2.27 13.95
CA SER A 24 -30.50 -2.68 15.24
C SER A 24 -29.53 -3.43 16.14
N ALA A 25 -28.39 -3.92 15.62
CA ALA A 25 -27.31 -4.49 16.40
C ALA A 25 -26.32 -3.40 16.89
N GLY A 26 -26.48 -2.15 16.44
CA GLY A 26 -25.60 -1.03 16.74
C GLY A 26 -24.40 -0.92 15.79
N ASP A 27 -24.31 -1.78 14.77
CA ASP A 27 -23.22 -1.80 13.81
C ASP A 27 -23.33 -0.65 12.81
N ILE A 28 -22.20 -0.05 12.44
CA ILE A 28 -22.17 1.04 11.46
C ILE A 28 -22.37 0.46 10.05
N ILE A 29 -23.51 0.79 9.45
CA ILE A 29 -23.89 0.28 8.12
C ILE A 29 -23.62 1.28 7.00
N TYR A 30 -23.60 2.59 7.31
CA TYR A 30 -23.25 3.65 6.35
C TYR A 30 -22.67 4.88 7.04
N VAL A 31 -21.74 5.54 6.36
CA VAL A 31 -21.17 6.84 6.73
C VAL A 31 -21.31 7.76 5.52
N GLY A 32 -21.79 8.98 5.73
CA GLY A 32 -21.85 10.00 4.68
C GLY A 32 -21.50 11.39 5.17
N LYS A 33 -21.30 12.30 4.23
CA LYS A 33 -21.02 13.73 4.45
C LYS A 33 -22.09 14.61 3.79
N ALA A 34 -22.25 15.83 4.30
CA ALA A 34 -23.17 16.81 3.71
C ALA A 34 -22.79 18.26 4.04
N LYS A 35 -23.13 19.19 3.11
CA LYS A 35 -23.15 20.64 3.37
C LYS A 35 -24.20 21.06 4.38
N ASN A 36 -25.35 20.44 4.25
CA ASN A 36 -26.51 20.68 5.07
C ASN A 36 -27.04 19.31 5.46
N LEU A 37 -26.72 18.89 6.68
CA LEU A 37 -27.10 17.57 7.19
C LEU A 37 -28.61 17.35 7.12
N LYS A 38 -29.42 18.36 7.48
CA LYS A 38 -30.88 18.28 7.41
C LYS A 38 -31.40 17.99 6.02
N ASN A 39 -30.95 18.73 5.00
CA ASN A 39 -31.40 18.53 3.62
C ASN A 39 -31.00 17.15 3.09
N ARG A 40 -29.75 16.73 3.33
CA ARG A 40 -29.24 15.43 2.86
C ARG A 40 -29.91 14.26 3.58
N LEU A 41 -30.11 14.36 4.90
CA LEU A 41 -30.82 13.32 5.66
C LEU A 41 -32.28 13.22 5.21
N THR A 42 -32.92 14.36 4.92
CA THR A 42 -34.30 14.40 4.43
C THR A 42 -34.47 13.68 3.09
N SER A 43 -33.48 13.72 2.19
CA SER A 43 -33.59 13.09 0.87
C SER A 43 -33.68 11.56 0.92
N TYR A 44 -33.16 10.93 1.97
CA TYR A 44 -33.26 9.48 2.19
C TYR A 44 -34.69 9.02 2.48
N PHE A 45 -35.51 9.85 3.11
CA PHE A 45 -36.84 9.46 3.59
C PHE A 45 -38.00 10.03 2.76
N LYS A 46 -37.80 11.15 2.05
CA LYS A 46 -38.88 11.80 1.27
C LYS A 46 -38.94 11.42 -0.20
N THR A 47 -37.89 10.81 -0.76
CA THR A 47 -37.79 10.53 -2.20
C THR A 47 -38.52 9.22 -2.54
N LYS A 48 -39.48 9.25 -3.47
CA LYS A 48 -40.27 8.06 -3.84
C LYS A 48 -39.53 7.03 -4.70
N ASN A 49 -38.49 7.44 -5.43
CA ASN A 49 -37.71 6.58 -6.34
C ASN A 49 -36.24 6.53 -5.93
N LEU A 50 -35.96 5.92 -4.78
CA LEU A 50 -34.58 5.73 -4.31
C LEU A 50 -33.88 4.63 -5.11
N PRO A 51 -32.56 4.72 -5.36
CA PRO A 51 -31.78 3.61 -5.93
C PRO A 51 -31.92 2.34 -5.08
N PRO A 52 -31.83 1.12 -5.65
CA PRO A 52 -32.01 -0.14 -4.92
C PRO A 52 -31.15 -0.26 -3.66
N LYS A 53 -29.88 0.17 -3.75
CA LYS A 53 -28.97 0.26 -2.62
C LYS A 53 -29.52 1.13 -1.48
N THR A 54 -30.04 2.30 -1.83
CA THR A 54 -30.52 3.28 -0.85
C THR A 54 -31.80 2.81 -0.18
N GLN A 55 -32.68 2.13 -0.91
CA GLN A 55 -33.86 1.46 -0.33
C GLN A 55 -33.44 0.41 0.70
N ALA A 56 -32.48 -0.44 0.34
CA ALA A 56 -31.95 -1.46 1.25
C ALA A 56 -31.24 -0.86 2.47
N LEU A 57 -30.52 0.26 2.30
CA LEU A 57 -29.91 1.00 3.40
C LEU A 57 -30.99 1.50 4.37
N VAL A 58 -31.97 2.26 3.88
CA VAL A 58 -33.01 2.90 4.71
C VAL A 58 -33.81 1.86 5.50
N ALA A 59 -34.09 0.70 4.91
CA ALA A 59 -34.80 -0.39 5.59
C ALA A 59 -34.05 -0.98 6.81
N ASN A 60 -32.73 -0.80 6.88
CA ASN A 60 -31.90 -1.35 7.96
C ASN A 60 -31.43 -0.26 8.96
N ILE A 61 -31.92 0.98 8.85
CA ILE A 61 -31.56 2.06 9.79
C ILE A 61 -32.34 1.89 11.09
N ASP A 62 -31.62 1.84 12.21
CA ASP A 62 -32.18 1.91 13.56
C ASP A 62 -31.82 3.24 14.26
N SER A 63 -30.63 3.80 13.99
CA SER A 63 -30.22 5.10 14.52
C SER A 63 -29.29 5.88 13.59
N ILE A 64 -29.29 7.21 13.75
CA ILE A 64 -28.44 8.14 13.01
C ILE A 64 -27.72 9.08 13.98
N GLU A 65 -26.40 9.12 13.90
CA GLU A 65 -25.53 10.06 14.62
C GLU A 65 -24.99 11.12 13.66
N THR A 66 -24.81 12.36 14.13
CA THR A 66 -24.19 13.43 13.32
C THR A 66 -22.99 14.02 14.06
N THR A 67 -21.97 14.41 13.31
CA THR A 67 -20.81 15.15 13.84
C THR A 67 -20.57 16.36 12.97
N LEU A 68 -20.62 17.54 13.58
CA LEU A 68 -20.39 18.80 12.90
C LEU A 68 -18.90 18.97 12.60
N THR A 69 -18.59 19.51 11.42
CA THR A 69 -17.21 19.83 11.04
C THR A 69 -17.07 21.31 10.73
N ALA A 70 -15.90 21.86 11.03
CA ALA A 70 -15.61 23.27 10.79
C ALA A 70 -15.55 23.59 9.30
N THR A 71 -15.04 22.65 8.49
CA THR A 71 -14.96 22.80 7.04
C THR A 71 -15.39 21.55 6.28
N GLU A 72 -15.62 21.72 4.98
CA GLU A 72 -15.86 20.71 3.96
C GLU A 72 -14.75 19.64 3.95
N LYS A 73 -13.50 20.09 4.03
CA LYS A 73 -12.31 19.23 4.07
C LYS A 73 -12.30 18.33 5.29
N ASP A 74 -12.62 18.88 6.46
CA ASP A 74 -12.67 18.10 7.70
C ASP A 74 -13.73 16.98 7.60
N ALA A 75 -14.89 17.27 7.00
CA ALA A 75 -15.91 16.25 6.72
C ALA A 75 -15.40 15.17 5.75
N LEU A 76 -14.73 15.57 4.68
CA LEU A 76 -14.19 14.65 3.66
C LEU A 76 -13.13 13.72 4.26
N VAL A 77 -12.21 14.25 5.05
CA VAL A 77 -11.16 13.48 5.72
C VAL A 77 -11.77 12.53 6.77
N LEU A 78 -12.70 13.03 7.58
CA LEU A 78 -13.32 12.23 8.64
C LEU A 78 -14.19 11.09 8.08
N GLU A 79 -14.97 11.35 7.02
CA GLU A 79 -15.72 10.32 6.29
C GLU A 79 -14.80 9.21 5.79
N SER A 80 -13.72 9.56 5.09
CA SER A 80 -12.74 8.60 4.56
C SER A 80 -12.13 7.74 5.68
N ASN A 81 -11.82 8.35 6.83
CA ASN A 81 -11.28 7.64 7.99
C ASN A 81 -12.28 6.66 8.61
N LEU A 82 -13.54 7.07 8.78
CA LEU A 82 -14.60 6.22 9.34
C LEU A 82 -14.95 5.06 8.42
N ILE A 83 -15.02 5.28 7.10
CA ILE A 83 -15.25 4.21 6.12
C ILE A 83 -14.14 3.16 6.19
N LYS A 84 -12.88 3.58 6.37
CA LYS A 84 -11.75 2.64 6.50
C LYS A 84 -11.74 1.88 7.82
N ALA A 85 -12.05 2.57 8.91
CA ALA A 85 -12.05 2.01 10.25
C ALA A 85 -13.17 0.97 10.41
N HIS A 86 -14.39 1.30 9.97
CA HIS A 86 -15.58 0.48 10.22
C HIS A 86 -16.00 -0.37 9.03
N ARG A 87 -15.50 -0.05 7.82
CA ARG A 87 -15.79 -0.74 6.57
C ARG A 87 -17.29 -1.01 6.35
N PRO A 88 -18.15 0.02 6.46
CA PRO A 88 -19.60 -0.17 6.49
C PRO A 88 -20.10 -0.85 5.23
N ARG A 89 -21.14 -1.68 5.36
CA ARG A 89 -21.65 -2.54 4.28
C ARG A 89 -22.14 -1.76 3.07
N TYR A 90 -22.77 -0.61 3.27
CA TYR A 90 -23.38 0.20 2.19
C TYR A 90 -22.46 1.30 1.66
N ASN A 91 -21.23 1.45 2.16
CA ASN A 91 -20.27 2.38 1.56
C ASN A 91 -19.53 1.74 0.38
N VAL A 92 -19.27 2.53 -0.66
CA VAL A 92 -18.25 2.20 -1.65
C VAL A 92 -16.89 2.26 -0.94
N ARG A 93 -16.11 1.17 -1.02
CA ARG A 93 -14.82 1.07 -0.32
C ARG A 93 -13.71 0.91 -1.33
N LEU A 94 -12.74 1.82 -1.35
CA LEU A 94 -11.51 1.56 -2.09
C LEU A 94 -10.76 0.42 -1.40
N ILE A 95 -10.45 -0.64 -2.15
CA ILE A 95 -9.53 -1.67 -1.68
C ILE A 95 -8.13 -1.08 -1.79
N ASP A 96 -7.58 -0.62 -0.68
CA ASP A 96 -6.21 -0.14 -0.62
C ASP A 96 -5.24 -1.33 -0.69
N ASP A 97 -4.80 -1.70 -1.90
CA ASP A 97 -3.68 -2.60 -2.09
C ASP A 97 -2.41 -1.80 -2.45
N LYS A 98 -1.55 -1.69 -1.43
CA LYS A 98 -0.17 -1.16 -1.43
C LYS A 98 -0.08 0.37 -1.30
N SER A 99 0.51 0.81 -0.19
CA SER A 99 1.03 2.17 0.01
C SER A 99 1.68 2.70 -1.29
N TYR A 100 1.17 3.81 -1.80
CA TYR A 100 1.65 4.41 -3.05
C TYR A 100 3.06 4.97 -2.87
N PRO A 101 3.87 4.96 -3.94
CA PRO A 101 5.13 5.67 -3.93
C PRO A 101 4.85 7.17 -4.14
N TYR A 102 5.39 7.97 -3.23
CA TYR A 102 5.35 9.43 -3.26
C TYR A 102 6.78 9.97 -3.30
N ILE A 103 6.92 11.21 -3.75
CA ILE A 103 8.08 12.04 -3.42
C ILE A 103 7.74 12.78 -2.14
N TYR A 104 8.54 12.58 -1.09
CA TYR A 104 8.39 13.25 0.18
C TYR A 104 9.43 14.36 0.32
N LEU A 105 8.96 15.54 0.71
CA LEU A 105 9.76 16.70 1.09
C LEU A 105 9.71 16.85 2.61
N SER A 106 10.87 16.74 3.24
CA SER A 106 11.00 16.81 4.70
C SER A 106 10.79 18.22 5.24
N ASP A 107 10.24 18.31 6.45
CA ASP A 107 10.25 19.52 7.27
C ASP A 107 11.63 19.68 7.95
N HIS A 108 12.55 20.42 7.30
CA HIS A 108 13.93 20.67 7.75
C HIS A 108 14.43 22.01 7.16
N PRO A 109 15.32 22.78 7.81
CA PRO A 109 15.86 24.04 7.26
C PRO A 109 16.51 23.91 5.88
N PHE A 110 17.06 22.73 5.60
CA PHE A 110 17.47 22.27 4.27
C PHE A 110 16.61 21.06 3.88
N PRO A 111 15.42 21.25 3.29
CA PRO A 111 14.51 20.16 2.97
C PRO A 111 15.15 19.11 2.04
N ARG A 112 14.87 17.82 2.27
CA ARG A 112 15.28 16.74 1.35
C ARG A 112 14.10 16.19 0.59
N PHE A 113 14.31 15.86 -0.68
CA PHE A 113 13.38 15.07 -1.47
C PHE A 113 13.75 13.59 -1.36
N SER A 114 12.77 12.72 -1.14
CA SER A 114 13.03 11.29 -0.98
C SER A 114 11.87 10.44 -1.44
N PHE A 115 12.18 9.20 -1.82
CA PHE A 115 11.17 8.19 -2.08
C PHE A 115 10.44 7.86 -0.78
N TYR A 116 9.12 7.89 -0.81
CA TYR A 116 8.30 7.51 0.33
C TYR A 116 7.23 6.50 -0.05
N ARG A 117 7.07 5.47 0.77
CA ARG A 117 6.04 4.43 0.60
C ARG A 117 5.58 3.94 1.97
N GLY A 118 4.38 4.32 2.39
CA GLY A 118 3.82 3.91 3.68
C GLY A 118 2.69 4.79 4.17
N ALA A 119 2.09 4.45 5.31
CA ALA A 119 1.14 5.29 6.02
C ALA A 119 1.84 6.51 6.62
N ARG A 120 1.33 7.71 6.32
CA ARG A 120 1.93 9.01 6.62
C ARG A 120 2.11 9.23 8.13
N LYS A 121 3.32 8.97 8.64
CA LYS A 121 3.74 9.21 10.05
C LYS A 121 4.76 10.36 10.20
N LYS A 122 5.20 11.00 9.12
CA LYS A 122 6.27 12.02 9.15
C LYS A 122 5.74 13.42 8.77
N ARG A 123 6.18 14.46 9.50
CA ARG A 123 5.88 15.89 9.21
C ARG A 123 6.59 16.33 7.92
N GLY A 124 5.84 16.74 6.91
CA GLY A 124 6.37 17.18 5.61
C GLY A 124 5.35 17.13 4.46
N ARG A 125 5.76 17.54 3.27
CA ARG A 125 4.92 17.57 2.06
C ARG A 125 5.12 16.29 1.23
N MET A 126 4.07 15.82 0.56
CA MET A 126 4.12 14.66 -0.33
C MET A 126 3.60 15.05 -1.71
N PHE A 127 4.30 14.61 -2.74
CA PHE A 127 3.99 14.82 -4.15
C PHE A 127 3.77 13.46 -4.79
N GLY A 128 2.76 13.37 -5.65
CA GLY A 128 2.24 12.11 -6.18
C GLY A 128 0.76 11.94 -5.81
N PRO A 129 0.24 10.71 -5.83
CA PRO A 129 0.93 9.43 -5.95
C PRO A 129 1.51 9.21 -7.35
N TYR A 130 2.62 8.47 -7.42
CA TYR A 130 3.17 8.03 -8.70
C TYR A 130 2.68 6.62 -9.03
N PRO A 131 2.49 6.29 -10.31
CA PRO A 131 1.95 5.00 -10.72
C PRO A 131 2.89 3.83 -10.39
N SER A 132 4.19 4.09 -10.35
CA SER A 132 5.21 3.09 -10.02
C SER A 132 6.38 3.67 -9.24
N SER A 133 7.15 2.80 -8.58
CA SER A 133 8.39 3.21 -7.93
C SER A 133 9.48 3.62 -8.92
N LEU A 134 9.38 3.17 -10.18
CA LEU A 134 10.28 3.58 -11.24
C LEU A 134 10.03 5.05 -11.59
N ALA A 135 8.77 5.44 -11.77
CA ALA A 135 8.39 6.82 -12.07
C ALA A 135 8.91 7.80 -10.99
N VAL A 136 8.79 7.45 -9.70
CA VAL A 136 9.38 8.27 -8.62
C VAL A 136 10.89 8.42 -8.77
N LYS A 137 11.61 7.32 -9.04
CA LYS A 137 13.07 7.35 -9.19
C LYS A 137 13.51 8.20 -10.38
N GLU A 138 12.78 8.12 -11.49
CA GLU A 138 13.04 8.95 -12.68
C GLU A 138 12.84 10.43 -12.37
N THR A 139 11.73 10.80 -11.73
CA THR A 139 11.48 12.18 -11.32
C THR A 139 12.52 12.68 -10.31
N LEU A 140 12.86 11.91 -9.27
CA LEU A 140 13.91 12.29 -8.32
C LEU A 140 15.29 12.48 -8.99
N ASN A 141 15.64 11.60 -9.93
CA ASN A 141 16.87 11.73 -10.71
C ASN A 141 16.89 13.00 -11.56
N LEU A 142 15.75 13.40 -12.10
CA LEU A 142 15.59 14.65 -12.83
C LEU A 142 15.79 15.86 -11.91
N MET A 143 15.14 15.85 -10.76
CA MET A 143 15.25 16.94 -9.78
C MET A 143 16.68 17.18 -9.33
N LYS A 144 17.45 16.11 -9.11
CA LYS A 144 18.89 16.21 -8.79
C LYS A 144 19.69 16.89 -9.90
N LYS A 145 19.38 16.61 -11.17
CA LYS A 145 20.10 17.20 -12.30
C LYS A 145 19.75 18.68 -12.49
N VAL A 146 18.47 19.02 -12.37
CA VAL A 146 17.98 20.38 -12.64
C VAL A 146 18.17 21.29 -11.43
N PHE A 147 17.62 20.92 -10.27
CA PHE A 147 17.56 21.79 -9.08
C PHE A 147 18.67 21.53 -8.07
N ARG A 148 19.51 20.50 -8.28
CA ARG A 148 20.63 20.15 -7.38
C ARG A 148 20.21 20.02 -5.90
N VAL A 149 19.01 19.51 -5.67
CA VAL A 149 18.44 19.28 -4.33
C VAL A 149 19.01 18.03 -3.67
N ARG A 150 18.89 17.92 -2.35
CA ARG A 150 19.51 16.82 -1.57
C ARG A 150 18.53 15.68 -1.37
N GLU A 151 19.07 14.47 -1.29
CA GLU A 151 18.34 13.24 -0.89
C GLU A 151 18.91 12.59 0.37
N CYS A 152 20.10 13.03 0.82
CA CYS A 152 20.79 12.42 1.95
C CYS A 152 19.96 12.52 3.23
N GLU A 153 20.03 11.48 4.07
CA GLU A 153 19.35 11.50 5.36
C GLU A 153 19.96 12.53 6.31
N ASP A 154 19.18 12.98 7.29
CA ASP A 154 19.59 14.03 8.23
C ASP A 154 20.77 13.58 9.11
N SER A 155 20.85 12.27 9.42
CA SER A 155 22.02 11.68 10.07
C SER A 155 23.30 11.83 9.24
N PHE A 156 23.22 11.64 7.93
CA PHE A 156 24.36 11.88 7.05
C PHE A 156 24.62 13.38 6.88
N PHE A 157 23.58 14.21 6.80
CA PHE A 157 23.72 15.66 6.67
C PHE A 157 24.50 16.26 7.84
N ALA A 158 24.11 15.94 9.08
CA ALA A 158 24.71 16.50 10.29
C ALA A 158 26.16 16.06 10.52
N ASN A 159 26.54 14.88 10.04
CA ASN A 159 27.86 14.28 10.31
C ASN A 159 28.85 14.40 9.13
N ARG A 160 28.51 15.15 8.07
CA ARG A 160 29.37 15.26 6.89
C ARG A 160 30.40 16.38 7.06
N THR A 161 31.66 16.00 6.90
CA THR A 161 32.80 16.94 6.92
C THR A 161 33.38 17.22 5.54
N ARG A 162 33.06 16.38 4.54
CA ARG A 162 33.56 16.50 3.17
C ARG A 162 32.42 16.34 2.15
N PRO A 163 32.46 17.07 1.01
CA PRO A 163 31.47 16.94 -0.04
C PRO A 163 31.32 15.49 -0.52
N CYS A 164 30.08 15.07 -0.76
CA CYS A 164 29.80 13.72 -1.23
C CYS A 164 29.86 13.64 -2.77
N LEU A 165 29.80 12.43 -3.31
CA LEU A 165 29.80 12.19 -4.74
C LEU A 165 28.70 12.98 -5.47
N GLN A 166 27.50 13.11 -4.89
CA GLN A 166 26.40 13.85 -5.52
C GLN A 166 26.74 15.33 -5.73
N TYR A 167 27.49 15.95 -4.82
CA TYR A 167 28.00 17.31 -5.02
C TYR A 167 29.04 17.35 -6.15
N GLN A 168 29.99 16.42 -6.13
CA GLN A 168 31.08 16.36 -7.12
C GLN A 168 30.58 16.18 -8.55
N ILE A 169 29.49 15.44 -8.74
CA ILE A 169 28.84 15.25 -10.05
C ILE A 169 27.72 16.26 -10.33
N GLN A 170 27.69 17.37 -9.58
CA GLN A 170 26.74 18.49 -9.74
C GLN A 170 25.26 18.11 -9.64
N ARG A 171 24.93 17.14 -8.78
CA ARG A 171 23.56 16.69 -8.48
C ARG A 171 23.04 17.14 -7.12
N CYS A 172 23.89 17.79 -6.34
CA CYS A 172 23.56 18.39 -5.05
C CYS A 172 24.38 19.67 -4.87
N SER A 173 23.79 20.74 -4.36
CA SER A 173 24.48 21.99 -4.04
C SER A 173 25.36 21.94 -2.78
N GLY A 174 25.37 20.80 -2.07
CA GLY A 174 26.25 20.57 -0.92
C GLY A 174 25.93 21.36 0.35
N PRO A 175 24.65 21.54 0.76
CA PRO A 175 24.31 22.28 1.98
C PRO A 175 24.88 21.66 3.26
N CYS A 176 25.15 20.34 3.28
CA CYS A 176 25.70 19.65 4.46
C CYS A 176 27.15 20.03 4.81
N VAL A 177 27.83 20.74 3.91
CA VAL A 177 29.21 21.21 4.08
C VAL A 177 29.30 22.70 3.72
N GLU A 178 28.20 23.42 3.90
CA GLU A 178 28.11 24.89 3.79
C GLU A 178 28.57 25.45 2.43
N LYS A 179 28.37 24.69 1.34
CA LYS A 179 28.70 25.12 -0.03
C LYS A 179 27.63 25.98 -0.70
N ILE A 180 26.47 26.13 -0.07
CA ILE A 180 25.35 26.97 -0.49
C ILE A 180 24.71 27.56 0.75
N SER A 181 24.21 28.79 0.65
CA SER A 181 23.46 29.42 1.75
C SER A 181 22.10 28.71 1.94
N GLN A 182 21.50 28.89 3.12
CA GLN A 182 20.15 28.35 3.37
C GLN A 182 19.10 29.00 2.46
N GLN A 183 19.25 30.30 2.18
CA GLN A 183 18.32 31.06 1.34
C GLN A 183 18.35 30.57 -0.11
N ASP A 184 19.54 30.46 -0.72
CA ASP A 184 19.69 30.00 -2.11
C ASP A 184 19.26 28.54 -2.27
N TYR A 185 19.50 27.72 -1.22
CA TYR A 185 19.00 26.35 -1.21
C TYR A 185 17.47 26.30 -1.20
N GLN A 186 16.84 27.17 -0.41
CA GLN A 186 15.38 27.23 -0.32
C GLN A 186 14.77 27.67 -1.66
N GLU A 187 15.38 28.61 -2.38
CA GLU A 187 14.96 28.95 -3.76
C GLU A 187 14.99 27.71 -4.67
N SER A 188 16.06 26.92 -4.63
CA SER A 188 16.16 25.68 -5.42
C SER A 188 15.08 24.66 -5.04
N VAL A 189 14.70 24.61 -3.76
CA VAL A 189 13.58 23.77 -3.28
C VAL A 189 12.26 24.29 -3.81
N ASP A 190 12.02 25.59 -3.80
CA ASP A 190 10.78 26.20 -4.27
C ASP A 190 10.61 26.04 -5.79
N GLU A 191 11.68 26.19 -6.56
CA GLU A 191 11.73 25.85 -8.00
C GLU A 191 11.36 24.38 -8.24
N ALA A 192 11.94 23.47 -7.44
CA ALA A 192 11.63 22.04 -7.52
C ALA A 192 10.17 21.73 -7.14
N VAL A 193 9.60 22.46 -6.19
CA VAL A 193 8.18 22.37 -5.81
C VAL A 193 7.29 22.84 -6.96
N LEU A 194 7.59 23.98 -7.59
CA LEU A 194 6.85 24.49 -8.74
C LEU A 194 6.80 23.45 -9.86
N PHE A 195 7.94 22.84 -10.17
CA PHE A 195 8.03 21.74 -11.13
C PHE A 195 7.13 20.55 -10.74
N LEU A 196 7.20 20.07 -9.49
CA LEU A 196 6.37 18.95 -9.03
C LEU A 196 4.86 19.26 -8.99
N THR A 197 4.50 20.54 -8.87
CA THR A 197 3.10 21.00 -8.95
C THR A 197 2.62 21.25 -10.37
N GLY A 198 3.49 21.11 -11.38
CA GLY A 198 3.15 21.33 -12.78
C GLY A 198 3.07 22.80 -13.19
N GLU A 199 3.78 23.69 -12.47
CA GLU A 199 3.87 25.12 -12.79
C GLU A 199 5.14 25.43 -13.60
N SER A 200 5.51 24.54 -14.51
CA SER A 200 6.78 24.58 -15.24
C SER A 200 6.92 25.80 -16.15
N GLN A 201 5.83 26.38 -16.67
CA GLN A 201 5.92 27.64 -17.43
C GLN A 201 6.36 28.81 -16.54
N LYS A 202 5.73 28.97 -15.37
CA LYS A 202 6.13 30.02 -14.41
C LYS A 202 7.57 29.83 -13.95
N LEU A 203 7.98 28.57 -13.75
CA LEU A 203 9.36 28.24 -13.44
C LEU A 203 10.31 28.66 -14.56
N VAL A 204 9.99 28.36 -15.82
CA VAL A 204 10.81 28.78 -16.98
C VAL A 204 10.90 30.30 -17.07
N ASP A 205 9.78 31.02 -16.90
CA ASP A 205 9.76 32.49 -16.93
C ASP A 205 10.64 33.07 -15.82
N HIS A 206 10.53 32.53 -14.60
CA HIS A 206 11.38 32.90 -13.47
C HIS A 206 12.88 32.65 -13.73
N LEU A 207 13.22 31.49 -14.30
CA LEU A 207 14.61 31.16 -14.63
C LEU A 207 15.16 32.05 -15.76
N ILE A 208 14.34 32.45 -16.73
CA ILE A 208 14.76 33.39 -17.79
C ILE A 208 15.10 34.76 -17.18
N GLU A 209 14.27 35.25 -16.26
CA GLU A 209 14.52 36.50 -15.55
C GLU A 209 15.83 36.42 -14.75
N LYS A 210 16.01 35.34 -13.96
CA LYS A 210 17.23 35.07 -13.18
C LYS A 210 18.48 35.00 -14.06
N MET A 211 18.42 34.27 -15.18
CA MET A 211 19.51 34.19 -16.16
C MET A 211 19.85 35.56 -16.74
N THR A 212 18.85 36.38 -17.03
CA THR A 212 19.03 37.73 -17.60
C THR A 212 19.72 38.65 -16.60
N GLN A 213 19.30 38.62 -15.33
CA GLN A 213 19.94 39.39 -14.25
C GLN A 213 21.41 38.98 -14.05
N LEU A 214 21.70 37.67 -14.02
CA LEU A 214 23.07 37.16 -13.92
C LEU A 214 23.95 37.56 -15.12
N SER A 215 23.37 37.57 -16.32
CA SER A 215 24.07 38.05 -17.52
C SER A 215 24.38 39.55 -17.44
N GLN A 216 23.42 40.36 -16.98
CA GLN A 216 23.60 41.81 -16.77
C GLN A 216 24.65 42.12 -15.71
N SER A 217 24.75 41.32 -14.64
CA SER A 217 25.79 41.43 -13.62
C SER A 217 27.14 40.83 -14.04
N LYS A 218 27.26 40.32 -15.27
CA LYS A 218 28.45 39.66 -15.84
C LYS A 218 28.83 38.34 -15.16
N ALA A 219 27.90 37.70 -14.45
CA ALA A 219 28.04 36.37 -13.86
C ALA A 219 27.74 35.26 -14.89
N PHE A 220 28.58 35.14 -15.93
CA PHE A 220 28.30 34.27 -17.09
C PHE A 220 28.28 32.77 -16.78
N GLU A 221 29.09 32.30 -15.81
CA GLU A 221 29.11 30.89 -15.43
C GLU A 221 27.80 30.46 -14.76
N GLU A 222 27.28 31.30 -13.87
CA GLU A 222 25.98 31.08 -13.20
C GLU A 222 24.83 31.20 -14.20
N ALA A 223 24.87 32.19 -15.10
CA ALA A 223 23.91 32.32 -16.18
C ALA A 223 23.88 31.08 -17.09
N ALA A 224 25.04 30.46 -17.37
CA ALA A 224 25.12 29.24 -18.14
C ALA A 224 24.44 28.06 -17.43
N ILE A 225 24.59 27.94 -16.10
CA ILE A 225 23.89 26.92 -15.30
C ILE A 225 22.37 27.10 -15.42
N VAL A 226 21.87 28.32 -15.26
CA VAL A 226 20.43 28.60 -15.36
C VAL A 226 19.89 28.35 -16.77
N ARG A 227 20.66 28.72 -17.80
CA ARG A 227 20.34 28.39 -19.20
C ARG A 227 20.20 26.89 -19.41
N ASP A 228 21.13 26.10 -18.88
CA ASP A 228 21.12 24.64 -19.02
C ASP A 228 19.93 24.04 -18.26
N GLN A 229 19.54 24.59 -17.11
CA GLN A 229 18.30 24.23 -16.41
C GLN A 229 17.05 24.47 -17.27
N ILE A 230 16.95 25.64 -17.91
CA ILE A 230 15.85 25.97 -18.83
C ILE A 230 15.80 24.96 -19.98
N GLN A 231 16.96 24.62 -20.57
CA GLN A 231 17.04 23.62 -21.64
C GLN A 231 16.55 22.26 -21.16
N TYR A 232 17.01 21.79 -19.99
CA TYR A 232 16.54 20.53 -19.43
C TYR A 232 15.03 20.53 -19.21
N ILE A 233 14.46 21.59 -18.63
CA ILE A 233 13.01 21.72 -18.40
C ILE A 233 12.24 21.68 -19.73
N ARG A 234 12.73 22.37 -20.76
CA ARG A 234 12.11 22.34 -22.10
C ARG A 234 12.24 20.99 -22.80
N GLU A 235 13.38 20.30 -22.67
CA GLU A 235 13.55 18.92 -23.17
C GLU A 235 12.60 17.95 -22.46
N ILE A 236 12.36 18.17 -21.17
CA ILE A 236 11.33 17.44 -20.40
C ILE A 236 9.94 17.79 -20.93
N GLN A 237 9.64 19.03 -21.30
CA GLN A 237 8.34 19.37 -21.89
C GLN A 237 8.16 18.78 -23.31
N GLY A 238 9.28 18.44 -23.97
CA GLY A 238 9.32 17.75 -25.25
C GLY A 238 9.52 18.71 -26.42
N ARG A 239 10.49 18.39 -27.29
CA ARG A 239 10.58 18.98 -28.64
C ARG A 239 9.46 18.41 -29.49
N ASN A 240 8.29 19.05 -29.50
CA ASN A 240 7.37 19.04 -30.63
C ASN A 240 6.75 20.43 -30.70
N LEU A 241 7.47 21.29 -31.42
CA LEU A 241 6.89 22.47 -32.06
C LEU A 241 5.64 22.01 -32.81
N MET A 242 4.52 22.68 -32.53
CA MET A 242 3.15 22.42 -33.00
C MET A 242 2.29 21.66 -31.99
N GLU A 243 1.51 22.45 -31.24
CA GLU A 243 0.43 22.08 -30.30
C GLU A 243 0.86 21.63 -28.89
N GLU A 244 1.39 22.59 -28.10
CA GLU A 244 1.80 22.38 -26.71
C GLU A 244 0.63 22.58 -25.73
N SER A 245 0.27 21.52 -24.99
CA SER A 245 -0.48 21.63 -23.76
C SER A 245 0.45 21.34 -22.57
N HIS A 246 0.74 22.34 -21.73
CA HIS A 246 1.46 22.17 -20.45
C HIS A 246 0.55 21.60 -19.35
N ASP A 247 -0.39 20.74 -19.72
CA ASP A 247 -1.42 20.27 -18.81
C ASP A 247 -0.83 19.37 -17.72
N SER A 248 -1.11 19.73 -16.47
CA SER A 248 -0.92 18.88 -15.30
C SER A 248 -2.28 18.53 -14.72
N LEU A 249 -2.75 17.32 -15.02
CA LEU A 249 -4.10 16.85 -14.72
C LEU A 249 -4.13 15.35 -14.40
N ASP A 250 -5.19 14.92 -13.74
CA ASP A 250 -5.50 13.51 -13.56
C ASP A 250 -6.75 13.17 -14.37
N ILE A 251 -6.76 12.02 -15.03
CA ILE A 251 -7.94 11.51 -15.73
C ILE A 251 -8.41 10.24 -15.05
N ILE A 252 -9.68 10.19 -14.70
CA ILE A 252 -10.30 9.09 -13.97
C ILE A 252 -11.46 8.55 -14.80
N ALA A 253 -11.38 7.28 -15.18
CA ALA A 253 -12.40 6.60 -15.97
C ALA A 253 -13.05 5.45 -15.20
N TYR A 254 -14.37 5.45 -15.17
CA TYR A 254 -15.22 4.37 -14.68
C TYR A 254 -15.55 3.38 -15.80
N ALA A 255 -15.40 2.10 -15.52
CA ALA A 255 -15.92 0.99 -16.32
C ALA A 255 -16.56 -0.08 -15.41
N GLU A 256 -17.63 -0.72 -15.88
CA GLU A 256 -18.35 -1.74 -15.13
C GLU A 256 -18.80 -2.88 -16.05
N ALA A 257 -18.67 -4.11 -15.58
CA ALA A 257 -19.15 -5.32 -16.25
C ALA A 257 -19.30 -6.45 -15.23
N ALA A 258 -20.40 -7.19 -15.32
CA ALA A 258 -20.71 -8.32 -14.42
C ALA A 258 -20.56 -7.97 -12.93
N GLU A 259 -21.14 -6.84 -12.51
CA GLU A 259 -21.09 -6.28 -11.14
C GLU A 259 -19.67 -5.95 -10.62
N LEU A 260 -18.65 -6.07 -11.47
CA LEU A 260 -17.30 -5.66 -11.16
C LEU A 260 -17.06 -4.25 -11.70
N VAL A 261 -16.63 -3.36 -10.82
CA VAL A 261 -16.28 -1.98 -11.18
C VAL A 261 -14.76 -1.84 -11.24
N ASN A 262 -14.28 -1.19 -12.29
CA ASN A 262 -12.92 -0.67 -12.40
C ASN A 262 -12.94 0.86 -12.49
N ILE A 263 -12.09 1.49 -11.69
CA ILE A 263 -11.72 2.90 -11.86
C ILE A 263 -10.28 2.95 -12.33
N GLU A 264 -10.03 3.44 -13.53
CA GLU A 264 -8.69 3.64 -14.07
C GLU A 264 -8.27 5.11 -13.85
N VAL A 265 -7.10 5.32 -13.26
CA VAL A 265 -6.53 6.66 -13.07
C VAL A 265 -5.28 6.80 -13.91
N MET A 266 -5.23 7.83 -14.76
CA MET A 266 -4.05 8.25 -15.50
C MET A 266 -3.56 9.59 -14.95
N THR A 267 -2.28 9.66 -14.62
CA THR A 267 -1.65 10.87 -14.10
C THR A 267 -0.83 11.53 -15.20
N ILE A 268 -1.13 12.79 -15.50
CA ILE A 268 -0.42 13.61 -16.48
C ILE A 268 0.24 14.79 -15.78
N ARG A 269 1.54 14.98 -15.97
CA ARG A 269 2.28 16.14 -15.45
C ARG A 269 3.07 16.75 -16.59
N ASP A 270 2.90 18.06 -16.79
CA ASP A 270 3.50 18.83 -17.88
C ASP A 270 3.33 18.17 -19.26
N GLY A 271 2.12 17.69 -19.55
CA GLY A 271 1.80 17.03 -20.83
C GLY A 271 2.37 15.61 -21.00
N ARG A 272 3.10 15.08 -20.00
CA ARG A 272 3.61 13.70 -19.99
C ARG A 272 2.72 12.77 -19.18
N VAL A 273 2.40 11.63 -19.78
CA VAL A 273 1.72 10.53 -19.08
C VAL A 273 2.74 9.86 -18.16
N LEU A 274 2.56 9.97 -16.85
CA LEU A 274 3.42 9.29 -15.88
C LEU A 274 3.09 7.79 -15.76
N GLY A 275 1.86 7.41 -16.14
CA GLY A 275 1.36 6.05 -16.15
C GLY A 275 -0.12 5.96 -15.78
N THR A 276 -0.66 4.74 -15.81
CA THR A 276 -2.04 4.43 -15.44
C THR A 276 -2.11 3.41 -14.32
N ARG A 277 -3.25 3.35 -13.64
CA ARG A 277 -3.54 2.37 -12.61
C ARG A 277 -5.03 2.04 -12.51
N ALA A 278 -5.32 0.75 -12.54
CA ALA A 278 -6.64 0.19 -12.26
C ALA A 278 -6.92 0.06 -10.75
N TYR A 279 -8.15 0.38 -10.35
CA TYR A 279 -8.67 0.20 -9.01
C TYR A 279 -9.99 -0.57 -9.05
N PHE A 280 -10.11 -1.59 -8.21
CA PHE A 280 -11.32 -2.41 -8.10
C PHE A 280 -11.98 -2.17 -6.74
N PRO A 281 -12.75 -1.08 -6.56
CA PRO A 281 -13.42 -0.81 -5.30
C PRO A 281 -14.48 -1.90 -4.98
N LYS A 282 -14.73 -2.14 -3.68
CA LYS A 282 -15.91 -2.92 -3.27
C LYS A 282 -17.12 -2.00 -3.33
N VAL A 283 -17.98 -2.27 -4.31
CA VAL A 283 -19.18 -1.50 -4.59
C VAL A 283 -20.39 -2.32 -4.15
N PRO A 284 -21.29 -1.78 -3.29
CA PRO A 284 -22.57 -2.43 -2.99
C PRO A 284 -23.42 -2.58 -4.26
N SER A 285 -24.16 -3.69 -4.39
CA SER A 285 -25.03 -3.90 -5.55
C SER A 285 -26.08 -2.78 -5.68
N GLY A 286 -26.34 -2.36 -6.92
CA GLY A 286 -27.28 -1.28 -7.23
C GLY A 286 -26.79 0.13 -6.89
N THR A 287 -25.48 0.33 -6.71
CA THR A 287 -24.87 1.66 -6.54
C THR A 287 -24.72 2.35 -7.91
N PRO A 288 -25.24 3.58 -8.11
CA PRO A 288 -25.06 4.33 -9.35
C PRO A 288 -23.59 4.67 -9.64
N ALA A 289 -23.21 4.75 -10.91
CA ALA A 289 -21.83 5.04 -11.33
C ALA A 289 -21.34 6.41 -10.82
N GLU A 290 -22.23 7.40 -10.73
CA GLU A 290 -21.94 8.73 -10.22
C GLU A 290 -21.55 8.69 -8.74
N GLU A 291 -22.27 7.91 -7.93
CA GLU A 291 -21.96 7.72 -6.51
C GLU A 291 -20.62 7.00 -6.33
N VAL A 292 -20.33 6.01 -7.18
CA VAL A 292 -19.02 5.33 -7.15
C VAL A 292 -17.89 6.29 -7.50
N MET A 293 -18.08 7.14 -8.52
CA MET A 293 -17.08 8.13 -8.92
C MET A 293 -16.86 9.20 -7.83
N GLU A 294 -17.93 9.74 -7.23
CA GLU A 294 -17.84 10.70 -6.11
C GLU A 294 -17.09 10.07 -4.94
N ALA A 295 -17.51 8.88 -4.52
CA ALA A 295 -16.89 8.18 -3.39
C ALA A 295 -15.43 7.85 -3.68
N PHE A 296 -15.10 7.50 -4.94
CA PHE A 296 -13.73 7.27 -5.36
C PHE A 296 -12.88 8.53 -5.25
N VAL A 297 -13.30 9.64 -5.86
CA VAL A 297 -12.52 10.89 -5.87
C VAL A 297 -12.36 11.45 -4.45
N SER A 298 -13.43 11.43 -3.64
CA SER A 298 -13.41 11.83 -2.23
C SER A 298 -12.38 11.03 -1.43
N GLN A 299 -12.46 9.70 -1.46
CA GLN A 299 -11.52 8.85 -0.72
C GLN A 299 -10.10 8.90 -1.30
N TYR A 300 -9.96 9.03 -2.63
CA TYR A 300 -8.67 9.09 -3.32
C TYR A 300 -7.89 10.32 -2.89
N TYR A 301 -8.48 11.53 -2.95
CA TYR A 301 -7.77 12.75 -2.56
C TYR A 301 -7.85 13.06 -1.06
N GLY A 302 -8.85 12.54 -0.34
CA GLY A 302 -9.00 12.70 1.11
C GLY A 302 -7.87 12.12 1.96
N GLU A 303 -7.02 11.26 1.40
CA GLU A 303 -5.79 10.73 2.02
C GLU A 303 -4.60 11.71 1.98
N HIS A 304 -4.86 13.02 2.04
CA HIS A 304 -3.84 14.05 1.92
C HIS A 304 -3.03 13.98 0.60
N ARG A 305 -3.66 13.52 -0.49
CA ARG A 305 -3.10 13.63 -1.83
C ARG A 305 -3.43 15.03 -2.35
N LEU A 306 -2.42 15.73 -2.87
CA LEU A 306 -2.66 17.03 -3.50
C LEU A 306 -3.34 16.80 -4.85
N PRO A 307 -4.60 17.21 -5.04
CA PRO A 307 -5.25 17.12 -6.35
C PRO A 307 -4.57 18.06 -7.35
N PRO A 308 -4.48 17.71 -8.63
CA PRO A 308 -4.06 18.65 -9.67
C PRO A 308 -5.14 19.72 -9.88
N ARG A 309 -4.78 20.81 -10.58
CA ARG A 309 -5.72 21.90 -10.92
C ARG A 309 -6.91 21.41 -11.75
N THR A 310 -6.71 20.42 -12.60
CA THR A 310 -7.76 19.84 -13.45
C THR A 310 -7.86 18.35 -13.20
N ILE A 311 -9.08 17.86 -12.98
CA ILE A 311 -9.40 16.43 -12.93
C ILE A 311 -10.45 16.17 -14.00
N ILE A 312 -10.18 15.20 -14.87
CA ILE A 312 -11.10 14.80 -15.94
C ILE A 312 -11.83 13.51 -15.53
N LEU A 313 -13.16 13.53 -15.58
CA LEU A 313 -14.01 12.38 -15.28
C LEU A 313 -14.80 11.94 -16.53
N ASN A 314 -14.88 10.64 -16.80
CA ASN A 314 -15.74 10.13 -17.87
C ASN A 314 -17.23 10.05 -17.47
N LYS A 315 -17.53 10.07 -16.16
CA LYS A 315 -18.89 10.13 -15.62
C LYS A 315 -19.11 11.47 -14.92
N ALA A 316 -20.21 12.14 -15.25
CA ALA A 316 -20.56 13.42 -14.65
C ALA A 316 -21.11 13.22 -13.24
N LEU A 317 -20.72 14.08 -12.31
CA LEU A 317 -21.29 14.08 -10.95
C LEU A 317 -22.56 14.96 -10.92
N PRO A 318 -23.51 14.70 -10.01
CA PRO A 318 -24.59 15.64 -9.73
C PRO A 318 -24.00 17.00 -9.30
N LYS A 319 -24.58 18.11 -9.77
CA LYS A 319 -24.04 19.47 -9.53
C LYS A 319 -23.84 19.80 -8.04
N GLU A 320 -24.72 19.33 -7.18
CA GLU A 320 -24.62 19.54 -5.74
C GLU A 320 -23.41 18.82 -5.13
N GLU A 321 -23.16 17.57 -5.56
CA GLU A 321 -22.04 16.75 -5.11
C GLU A 321 -20.72 17.24 -5.71
N GLU A 322 -20.73 17.68 -6.97
CA GLU A 322 -19.59 18.35 -7.63
C GLU A 322 -19.14 19.59 -6.87
N GLY A 323 -20.06 20.49 -6.54
CA GLY A 323 -19.73 21.72 -5.82
C GLY A 323 -19.13 21.46 -4.44
N TRP A 324 -19.65 20.46 -3.73
CA TRP A 324 -19.14 20.04 -2.42
C TRP A 324 -17.72 19.47 -2.52
N LEU A 325 -17.51 18.56 -3.48
CA LEU A 325 -16.23 17.92 -3.71
C LEU A 325 -15.16 18.94 -4.11
N VAL A 326 -15.47 19.84 -5.05
CA VAL A 326 -14.53 20.89 -5.48
C VAL A 326 -14.15 21.81 -4.32
N ALA A 327 -15.09 22.23 -3.48
CA ALA A 327 -14.81 23.05 -2.31
C ALA A 327 -13.88 22.34 -1.32
N GLY A 328 -14.17 21.08 -0.98
CA GLY A 328 -13.32 20.28 -0.10
C GLY A 328 -11.92 20.04 -0.67
N LEU A 329 -11.80 19.82 -1.98
CA LEU A 329 -10.51 19.67 -2.66
C LEU A 329 -9.70 20.97 -2.70
N ALA A 330 -10.36 22.11 -2.89
CA ALA A 330 -9.72 23.43 -2.93
C ALA A 330 -9.09 23.83 -1.58
N GLU A 331 -9.57 23.33 -0.45
CA GLU A 331 -8.94 23.52 0.86
C GLU A 331 -7.72 22.60 1.11
N ILE A 332 -7.54 21.58 0.26
CA ILE A 332 -6.40 20.67 0.29
C ILE A 332 -5.25 21.20 -0.59
N SER A 333 -5.58 21.88 -1.70
CA SER A 333 -4.62 22.45 -2.65
C SER A 333 -4.39 23.96 -2.46
N PRO A 334 -3.21 24.48 -2.84
CA PRO A 334 -2.95 25.93 -2.85
C PRO A 334 -3.63 26.66 -4.03
N TYR A 335 -4.50 25.97 -4.77
CA TYR A 335 -5.14 26.47 -5.98
C TYR A 335 -6.56 25.90 -6.12
N ALA A 336 -7.38 26.57 -6.92
CA ALA A 336 -8.71 26.10 -7.28
C ALA A 336 -8.63 24.85 -8.16
N VAL A 337 -9.35 23.81 -7.76
CA VAL A 337 -9.50 22.56 -8.51
C VAL A 337 -10.71 22.67 -9.44
N GLN A 338 -10.59 22.15 -10.65
CA GLN A 338 -11.64 22.13 -11.66
C GLN A 338 -11.92 20.70 -12.09
N LEU A 339 -13.20 20.32 -12.11
CA LEU A 339 -13.64 19.08 -12.74
C LEU A 339 -14.01 19.35 -14.20
N GLN A 340 -13.57 18.48 -15.10
CA GLN A 340 -13.92 18.50 -16.50
C GLN A 340 -14.52 17.15 -16.90
N TYR A 341 -15.43 17.17 -17.86
CA TYR A 341 -16.19 16.00 -18.27
C TYR A 341 -16.05 15.75 -19.77
N SER A 342 -16.18 14.48 -20.18
CA SER A 342 -16.01 14.01 -21.56
C SER A 342 -16.64 14.93 -22.63
N ARG A 343 -17.90 15.35 -22.41
CA ARG A 343 -18.70 16.19 -23.33
C ARG A 343 -18.10 17.57 -23.64
N HIS A 344 -17.13 18.04 -22.85
CA HIS A 344 -16.50 19.36 -22.99
C HIS A 344 -15.06 19.28 -23.48
N LEU A 345 -14.52 18.08 -23.71
CA LEU A 345 -13.13 17.89 -24.10
C LEU A 345 -12.97 17.91 -25.62
N ARG A 346 -11.86 18.49 -26.08
CA ARG A 346 -11.44 18.49 -27.49
C ARG A 346 -9.96 18.17 -27.59
N GLY A 347 -9.52 17.77 -28.78
CA GLY A 347 -8.11 17.51 -29.09
C GLY A 347 -7.47 16.46 -28.17
N ARG A 348 -6.27 16.74 -27.69
CA ARG A 348 -5.43 15.81 -26.92
C ARG A 348 -6.06 15.33 -25.61
N LYS A 349 -6.81 16.19 -24.90
CA LYS A 349 -7.52 15.78 -23.66
C LYS A 349 -8.56 14.71 -23.93
N ARG A 350 -9.25 14.77 -25.09
CA ARG A 350 -10.20 13.74 -25.51
C ARG A 350 -9.48 12.43 -25.84
N GLN A 351 -8.36 12.47 -26.56
CA GLN A 351 -7.55 11.30 -26.87
C GLN A 351 -7.01 10.61 -25.60
N TRP A 352 -6.53 11.40 -24.62
CA TRP A 352 -6.11 10.84 -23.34
C TRP A 352 -7.26 10.21 -22.58
N LEU A 353 -8.44 10.83 -22.56
CA LEU A 353 -9.63 10.23 -21.96
C LEU A 353 -9.99 8.90 -22.62
N GLU A 354 -10.00 8.83 -23.95
CA GLU A 354 -10.26 7.58 -24.70
C GLU A 354 -9.24 6.49 -24.33
N MET A 355 -7.96 6.86 -24.18
CA MET A 355 -6.93 5.92 -23.74
C MET A 355 -7.23 5.39 -22.32
N VAL A 356 -7.68 6.24 -21.40
CA VAL A 356 -8.04 5.82 -20.03
C VAL A 356 -9.29 4.94 -20.03
N GLU A 357 -10.30 5.28 -20.83
CA GLU A 357 -11.52 4.48 -21.00
C GLU A 357 -11.19 3.07 -21.53
N ASN A 358 -10.37 2.98 -22.57
CA ASN A 358 -9.92 1.70 -23.13
C ASN A 358 -9.11 0.87 -22.12
N ASN A 359 -8.22 1.52 -21.37
CA ASN A 359 -7.46 0.85 -20.32
C ASN A 359 -8.37 0.34 -19.19
N ALA A 360 -9.41 1.12 -18.83
CA ALA A 360 -10.37 0.72 -17.82
C ALA A 360 -11.12 -0.56 -18.23
N GLU A 361 -11.59 -0.63 -19.48
CA GLU A 361 -12.24 -1.81 -20.03
C GLU A 361 -11.29 -3.02 -20.15
N HIS A 362 -10.06 -2.80 -20.59
CA HIS A 362 -9.07 -3.87 -20.71
C HIS A 362 -8.72 -4.47 -19.34
N SER A 363 -8.40 -3.63 -18.35
CA SER A 363 -8.14 -4.04 -16.97
C SER A 363 -9.30 -4.83 -16.38
N LEU A 364 -10.54 -4.43 -16.69
CA LEU A 364 -11.75 -5.13 -16.27
C LEU A 364 -11.88 -6.52 -16.91
N LYS A 365 -11.66 -6.63 -18.24
CA LYS A 365 -11.66 -7.91 -18.96
C LYS A 365 -10.61 -8.87 -18.40
N VAL A 366 -9.39 -8.40 -18.14
CA VAL A 366 -8.32 -9.19 -17.53
C VAL A 366 -8.73 -9.68 -16.14
N LYS A 367 -9.33 -8.82 -15.31
CA LYS A 367 -9.78 -9.18 -13.97
C LYS A 367 -10.91 -10.20 -13.99
N LEU A 368 -11.87 -10.07 -14.91
CA LEU A 368 -12.96 -11.04 -15.12
C LEU A 368 -12.45 -12.39 -15.61
N ALA A 369 -11.54 -12.41 -16.59
CA ALA A 369 -10.92 -13.65 -17.08
C ALA A 369 -10.15 -14.38 -15.95
N SER A 370 -9.41 -13.63 -15.13
CA SER A 370 -8.73 -14.21 -13.96
C SER A 370 -9.70 -14.78 -12.93
N ARG A 371 -10.86 -14.15 -12.72
CA ARG A 371 -11.90 -14.63 -11.79
C ARG A 371 -12.54 -15.92 -12.31
N SER A 372 -12.92 -15.95 -13.60
CA SER A 372 -13.45 -17.15 -14.27
C SER A 372 -12.49 -18.32 -14.13
N GLN A 373 -11.19 -18.13 -14.36
CA GLN A 373 -10.21 -19.19 -14.23
C GLN A 373 -10.08 -19.72 -12.78
N VAL A 374 -10.25 -18.86 -11.77
CA VAL A 374 -10.27 -19.29 -10.37
C VAL A 374 -11.54 -20.09 -10.08
N GLU A 375 -12.70 -19.63 -10.54
CA GLU A 375 -13.98 -20.33 -10.40
C GLU A 375 -13.95 -21.70 -11.08
N ASP A 376 -13.41 -21.82 -12.31
CA ASP A 376 -13.27 -23.10 -13.02
C ASP A 376 -12.38 -24.10 -12.27
N ARG A 377 -11.27 -23.63 -11.69
CA ARG A 377 -10.37 -24.48 -10.88
C ARG A 377 -11.03 -24.95 -9.58
N LEU A 378 -11.78 -24.06 -8.92
CA LEU A 378 -12.53 -24.41 -7.70
C LEU A 378 -13.67 -25.37 -8.03
N PHE A 379 -14.36 -25.19 -9.15
CA PHE A 379 -15.40 -26.10 -9.62
C PHE A 379 -14.82 -27.49 -9.90
N ALA A 380 -13.75 -27.58 -10.69
CA ALA A 380 -13.07 -28.85 -10.98
C ALA A 380 -12.58 -29.55 -9.70
N LEU A 381 -12.09 -28.79 -8.71
CA LEU A 381 -11.73 -29.35 -7.40
C LEU A 381 -12.97 -29.87 -6.65
N GLY A 382 -14.07 -29.13 -6.67
CA GLY A 382 -15.34 -29.55 -6.09
C GLY A 382 -15.88 -30.85 -6.69
N GLU A 383 -15.84 -30.99 -8.02
CA GLU A 383 -16.26 -32.21 -8.72
C GLU A 383 -15.45 -33.42 -8.29
N VAL A 384 -14.12 -33.29 -8.24
CA VAL A 384 -13.23 -34.38 -7.82
C VAL A 384 -13.47 -34.79 -6.37
N LEU A 385 -13.72 -33.82 -5.49
CA LEU A 385 -13.91 -34.07 -4.06
C LEU A 385 -15.35 -34.50 -3.71
N GLY A 386 -16.28 -34.51 -4.66
CA GLY A 386 -17.71 -34.71 -4.39
C GLY A 386 -18.29 -33.60 -3.50
N PHE A 387 -17.78 -32.38 -3.63
CA PHE A 387 -18.15 -31.25 -2.78
C PHE A 387 -19.43 -30.60 -3.29
N ASN A 388 -20.57 -30.91 -2.66
CA ASN A 388 -21.91 -30.50 -3.10
C ASN A 388 -22.22 -28.99 -2.94
N ARG A 389 -21.26 -28.19 -2.48
CA ARG A 389 -21.40 -26.74 -2.28
C ARG A 389 -20.23 -26.02 -2.94
N ALA A 390 -20.40 -24.76 -3.29
CA ALA A 390 -19.29 -23.96 -3.83
C ALA A 390 -18.18 -23.81 -2.77
N ILE A 391 -16.93 -24.08 -3.17
CA ILE A 391 -15.75 -23.87 -2.33
C ILE A 391 -15.48 -22.37 -2.27
N ARG A 392 -15.59 -21.75 -1.09
CA ARG A 392 -15.38 -20.31 -0.87
C ARG A 392 -14.01 -20.03 -0.27
N ARG A 393 -13.49 -20.95 0.55
CA ARG A 393 -12.25 -20.74 1.31
C ARG A 393 -11.45 -22.03 1.46
N ILE A 394 -10.18 -21.98 1.06
CA ILE A 394 -9.18 -23.02 1.28
C ILE A 394 -8.07 -22.41 2.16
N GLU A 395 -7.71 -23.10 3.23
CA GLU A 395 -6.54 -22.75 4.07
C GLU A 395 -5.47 -23.83 3.93
N CYS A 396 -4.22 -23.42 3.81
CA CYS A 396 -3.09 -24.33 3.70
C CYS A 396 -2.04 -24.05 4.77
N PHE A 397 -1.65 -25.12 5.49
CA PHE A 397 -0.66 -25.07 6.56
C PHE A 397 0.64 -25.76 6.15
N ASP A 398 1.77 -25.06 6.32
CA ASP A 398 3.13 -25.60 6.19
C ASP A 398 3.89 -25.40 7.51
N ASN A 399 4.60 -26.44 7.93
CA ASN A 399 5.51 -26.41 9.05
C ASN A 399 6.94 -26.44 8.53
N SER A 400 7.56 -25.27 8.50
CA SER A 400 8.97 -25.17 8.09
C SER A 400 9.89 -25.19 9.30
N HIS A 401 10.86 -26.12 9.29
CA HIS A 401 11.98 -26.11 10.22
C HIS A 401 13.21 -25.43 9.60
N SER A 402 13.84 -24.55 10.37
CA SER A 402 15.21 -24.11 10.12
C SER A 402 16.07 -24.64 11.26
N PHE A 403 17.05 -25.49 10.95
CA PHE A 403 17.97 -26.09 11.92
C PHE A 403 18.50 -25.03 12.90
N GLY A 404 18.18 -25.16 14.20
CA GLY A 404 18.68 -24.29 15.28
C GLY A 404 17.83 -23.06 15.65
N GLU A 405 16.68 -22.80 15.02
CA GLU A 405 15.78 -21.68 15.37
C GLU A 405 14.37 -22.12 15.79
N ARG A 406 13.59 -21.22 16.43
CA ARG A 406 12.20 -21.49 16.84
C ARG A 406 11.32 -21.82 15.63
N THR A 407 10.58 -22.92 15.70
CA THR A 407 9.65 -23.38 14.66
C THR A 407 8.53 -22.36 14.40
N VAL A 408 8.17 -22.19 13.13
CA VAL A 408 7.07 -21.32 12.69
C VAL A 408 6.18 -22.10 11.74
N ALA A 409 4.88 -22.10 12.02
CA ALA A 409 3.88 -22.61 11.08
C ALA A 409 3.32 -21.45 10.25
N ALA A 410 3.16 -21.67 8.94
CA ALA A 410 2.60 -20.72 8.00
C ALA A 410 1.19 -21.14 7.59
N ASP A 411 0.27 -20.17 7.49
CA ASP A 411 -1.11 -20.34 7.03
C ASP A 411 -1.37 -19.38 5.87
N VAL A 412 -1.70 -19.96 4.72
CA VAL A 412 -2.04 -19.26 3.48
C VAL A 412 -3.50 -19.52 3.13
N VAL A 413 -4.17 -18.45 2.68
CA VAL A 413 -5.60 -18.45 2.41
C VAL A 413 -5.86 -18.24 0.93
N PHE A 414 -6.65 -19.12 0.33
CA PHE A 414 -7.15 -19.01 -1.04
C PHE A 414 -8.69 -18.93 -1.04
N THR A 415 -9.25 -18.06 -1.89
CA THR A 415 -10.69 -17.76 -1.97
C THR A 415 -11.15 -17.71 -3.42
N THR A 416 -12.43 -17.44 -3.66
CA THR A 416 -12.99 -17.17 -5.00
C THR A 416 -12.34 -15.97 -5.71
N GLU A 417 -11.69 -15.07 -4.96
CA GLU A 417 -10.91 -13.95 -5.51
C GLU A 417 -9.42 -14.32 -5.75
N GLY A 418 -9.01 -15.57 -5.48
CA GLY A 418 -7.63 -16.04 -5.49
C GLY A 418 -6.95 -15.96 -4.11
N PHE A 419 -5.64 -15.76 -4.08
CA PHE A 419 -4.84 -15.67 -2.85
C PHE A 419 -5.20 -14.43 -2.02
N ALA A 420 -5.71 -14.65 -0.81
CA ALA A 420 -6.18 -13.61 0.09
C ALA A 420 -5.11 -13.24 1.12
N LYS A 421 -4.06 -12.53 0.67
CA LYS A 421 -2.84 -12.21 1.45
C LYS A 421 -3.10 -11.52 2.80
N GLN A 422 -4.16 -10.72 2.90
CA GLN A 422 -4.58 -10.08 4.14
C GLN A 422 -4.95 -11.07 5.26
N HIS A 423 -5.32 -12.30 4.89
CA HIS A 423 -5.66 -13.36 5.82
C HIS A 423 -4.49 -14.31 6.09
N TYR A 424 -3.31 -14.12 5.50
CA TYR A 424 -2.15 -14.96 5.77
C TYR A 424 -1.70 -14.79 7.23
N ARG A 425 -1.28 -15.87 7.87
CA ARG A 425 -0.83 -15.86 9.26
C ARG A 425 0.44 -16.68 9.42
N ARG A 426 1.26 -16.28 10.40
CA ARG A 426 2.41 -17.06 10.87
C ARG A 426 2.23 -17.28 12.36
N PHE A 427 2.33 -18.53 12.78
CA PHE A 427 2.20 -18.94 14.17
C PHE A 427 3.59 -19.20 14.72
N ASN A 428 4.01 -18.41 15.71
CA ASN A 428 5.21 -18.71 16.47
C ASN A 428 4.92 -19.91 17.36
N ILE A 429 5.72 -20.97 17.23
CA ILE A 429 5.59 -22.19 18.01
C ILE A 429 6.53 -22.13 19.21
N GLU A 430 6.01 -22.47 20.39
CA GLU A 430 6.74 -22.39 21.66
C GLU A 430 6.54 -23.67 22.48
N GLY A 431 7.56 -24.05 23.24
CA GLY A 431 7.47 -25.16 24.19
C GLY A 431 7.54 -26.58 23.58
N ILE A 432 8.03 -26.72 22.34
CA ILE A 432 8.19 -28.02 21.68
C ILE A 432 9.65 -28.46 21.62
N THR A 433 9.85 -29.78 21.54
CA THR A 433 11.17 -30.36 21.24
C THR A 433 11.61 -29.89 19.84
N PRO A 434 12.85 -29.40 19.67
CA PRO A 434 13.35 -29.00 18.37
C PRO A 434 13.23 -30.14 17.34
N GLY A 435 12.58 -29.85 16.21
CA GLY A 435 12.32 -30.85 15.16
C GLY A 435 10.98 -31.59 15.26
N ASP A 436 10.15 -31.30 16.27
CA ASP A 436 8.81 -31.90 16.37
C ASP A 436 7.78 -31.15 15.50
N ASP A 437 7.72 -31.55 14.23
CA ASP A 437 6.76 -31.04 13.24
C ASP A 437 5.30 -31.32 13.62
N TYR A 438 5.05 -32.42 14.32
CA TYR A 438 3.70 -32.83 14.66
C TYR A 438 3.12 -31.95 15.76
N GLU A 439 3.88 -31.70 16.84
CA GLU A 439 3.40 -30.83 17.90
C GLU A 439 3.31 -29.36 17.45
N ALA A 440 4.22 -28.92 16.58
CA ALA A 440 4.11 -27.61 15.93
C ALA A 440 2.79 -27.45 15.16
N MET A 441 2.39 -28.47 14.38
CA MET A 441 1.14 -28.48 13.63
C MET A 441 -0.06 -28.44 14.56
N ARG A 442 -0.04 -29.27 15.61
CA ARG A 442 -1.10 -29.36 16.61
C ARG A 442 -1.35 -28.00 17.25
N GLN A 443 -0.27 -27.31 17.67
CA GLN A 443 -0.37 -26.00 18.29
C GLN A 443 -0.91 -24.93 17.32
N ALA A 444 -0.44 -24.92 16.06
CA ALA A 444 -0.89 -23.98 15.05
C ALA A 444 -2.39 -24.14 14.72
N LEU A 445 -2.82 -25.36 14.39
CA LEU A 445 -4.22 -25.67 14.06
C LEU A 445 -5.15 -25.41 15.24
N THR A 446 -4.77 -25.83 16.45
CA THR A 446 -5.57 -25.58 17.65
C THR A 446 -5.77 -24.09 17.88
N ARG A 447 -4.71 -23.27 17.74
CA ARG A 447 -4.81 -21.81 17.89
C ARG A 447 -5.63 -21.15 16.79
N ARG A 448 -5.61 -21.67 15.57
CA ARG A 448 -6.39 -21.15 14.45
C ARG A 448 -7.89 -21.41 14.63
N LEU A 449 -8.26 -22.59 15.12
CA LEU A 449 -9.65 -23.08 15.08
C LEU A 449 -10.38 -22.95 16.42
N LYS A 450 -9.68 -23.07 17.56
CA LYS A 450 -10.31 -23.05 18.88
C LYS A 450 -11.03 -21.72 19.15
N GLY A 451 -12.31 -21.79 19.49
CA GLY A 451 -13.14 -20.64 19.86
C GLY A 451 -13.47 -19.70 18.68
N LYS A 452 -13.39 -20.19 17.44
CA LYS A 452 -13.84 -19.45 16.26
C LYS A 452 -15.28 -19.79 15.90
N ASP A 453 -15.94 -18.82 15.29
CA ASP A 453 -17.28 -19.01 14.72
C ASP A 453 -17.18 -20.03 13.57
N PRO A 454 -18.09 -21.01 13.48
CA PRO A 454 -18.19 -21.90 12.31
C PRO A 454 -18.20 -21.19 10.95
N ALA A 455 -18.68 -19.95 10.87
CA ALA A 455 -18.63 -19.12 9.67
C ALA A 455 -17.20 -18.74 9.23
N ASP A 456 -16.23 -18.73 10.15
CA ASP A 456 -14.82 -18.41 9.90
C ASP A 456 -13.97 -19.63 9.52
N TYR A 457 -14.55 -20.83 9.54
CA TYR A 457 -13.86 -22.06 9.14
C TYR A 457 -13.66 -22.13 7.62
N PRO A 458 -12.52 -22.66 7.15
CA PRO A 458 -12.35 -22.95 5.74
C PRO A 458 -13.27 -24.08 5.30
N ASP A 459 -13.68 -24.07 4.03
CA ASP A 459 -14.38 -25.20 3.45
C ASP A 459 -13.44 -26.40 3.29
N ILE A 460 -12.17 -26.13 2.94
CA ILE A 460 -11.09 -27.11 2.80
C ILE A 460 -9.86 -26.68 3.62
N LEU A 461 -9.36 -27.59 4.45
CA LEU A 461 -8.07 -27.47 5.12
C LEU A 461 -7.06 -28.38 4.42
N LEU A 462 -6.01 -27.79 3.85
CA LEU A 462 -4.92 -28.47 3.15
C LEU A 462 -3.66 -28.46 4.02
N ILE A 463 -3.12 -29.64 4.30
CA ILE A 463 -1.88 -29.78 5.05
C ILE A 463 -0.72 -30.05 4.10
N ASP A 464 0.32 -29.23 4.11
CA ASP A 464 1.59 -29.51 3.44
C ASP A 464 2.38 -30.54 4.27
N GLY A 465 2.23 -31.81 3.91
CA GLY A 465 2.70 -32.92 4.71
C GLY A 465 2.13 -34.26 4.29
N GLY A 466 2.79 -35.33 4.73
CA GLY A 466 2.34 -36.71 4.49
C GLY A 466 1.28 -37.18 5.49
N LYS A 467 1.08 -38.50 5.52
CA LYS A 467 0.08 -39.17 6.38
C LYS A 467 0.22 -38.86 7.87
N GLY A 468 1.44 -38.60 8.36
CA GLY A 468 1.70 -38.27 9.76
C GLY A 468 1.13 -36.91 10.15
N GLN A 469 1.42 -35.87 9.35
CA GLN A 469 0.84 -34.53 9.56
C GLN A 469 -0.69 -34.54 9.41
N LEU A 470 -1.20 -35.30 8.43
CA LEU A 470 -2.63 -35.49 8.27
C LEU A 470 -3.29 -36.07 9.54
N GLN A 471 -2.67 -37.08 10.16
CA GLN A 471 -3.19 -37.68 11.39
C GLN A 471 -3.30 -36.67 12.55
N VAL A 472 -2.30 -35.79 12.69
CA VAL A 472 -2.34 -34.71 13.70
C VAL A 472 -3.51 -33.76 13.45
N ALA A 473 -3.74 -33.38 12.19
CA ALA A 473 -4.86 -32.51 11.84
C ALA A 473 -6.22 -33.17 12.15
N ILE A 474 -6.36 -34.49 11.91
CA ILE A 474 -7.55 -35.26 12.27
C ILE A 474 -7.80 -35.18 13.79
N GLU A 475 -6.78 -35.46 14.60
CA GLU A 475 -6.89 -35.42 16.06
C GLU A 475 -7.28 -34.05 16.60
N VAL A 476 -6.76 -32.97 16.01
CA VAL A 476 -7.13 -31.60 16.41
C VAL A 476 -8.58 -31.29 16.08
N LEU A 477 -9.04 -31.64 14.87
CA LEU A 477 -10.43 -31.41 14.48
C LEU A 477 -11.39 -32.21 15.35
N ASP A 478 -11.06 -33.46 15.65
CA ASP A 478 -11.88 -34.33 16.51
C ASP A 478 -11.90 -33.83 17.96
N ALA A 479 -10.75 -33.40 18.52
CA ALA A 479 -10.68 -32.81 19.85
C ALA A 479 -11.48 -31.50 19.99
N LEU A 480 -11.63 -30.74 18.89
CA LEU A 480 -12.44 -29.52 18.83
C LEU A 480 -13.90 -29.77 18.40
N ASN A 481 -14.29 -31.02 18.11
CA ASN A 481 -15.59 -31.39 17.55
C ASN A 481 -15.96 -30.64 16.27
N ILE A 482 -14.98 -30.41 15.37
CA ILE A 482 -15.19 -29.71 14.10
C ILE A 482 -15.36 -30.73 12.97
N THR A 483 -16.58 -30.81 12.44
CA THR A 483 -16.93 -31.74 11.34
C THR A 483 -17.20 -31.04 10.00
N SER A 484 -17.27 -29.71 10.00
CA SER A 484 -17.67 -28.92 8.83
C SER A 484 -16.57 -28.68 7.80
N ILE A 485 -15.32 -29.04 8.12
CA ILE A 485 -14.12 -28.80 7.31
C ILE A 485 -13.76 -30.07 6.54
N PHE A 486 -13.54 -29.94 5.23
CA PHE A 486 -12.98 -31.02 4.42
C PHE A 486 -11.46 -31.04 4.55
N LEU A 487 -10.87 -32.15 5.00
CA LEU A 487 -9.44 -32.25 5.28
C LEU A 487 -8.70 -32.97 4.16
N LEU A 488 -7.62 -32.36 3.68
CA LEU A 488 -6.68 -32.89 2.69
C LEU A 488 -5.25 -32.76 3.20
N ALA A 489 -4.37 -33.65 2.75
CA ALA A 489 -2.93 -33.44 2.83
C ALA A 489 -2.27 -33.61 1.47
N ILE A 490 -1.23 -32.84 1.20
CA ILE A 490 -0.43 -32.90 -0.02
C ILE A 490 1.04 -33.12 0.36
N SER A 491 1.68 -34.12 -0.25
CA SER A 491 3.09 -34.44 -0.02
C SER A 491 3.84 -34.59 -1.34
N GLU A 492 5.14 -34.30 -1.36
CA GLU A 492 5.99 -34.57 -2.52
C GLU A 492 5.94 -36.07 -2.90
N GLY A 493 5.93 -36.34 -4.20
CA GLY A 493 6.08 -37.69 -4.75
C GLY A 493 7.51 -38.22 -4.64
N GLU A 494 7.68 -39.53 -4.76
CA GLU A 494 9.01 -40.16 -4.79
C GLU A 494 9.84 -39.62 -5.98
N GLY A 495 10.94 -38.92 -5.70
CA GLY A 495 11.90 -38.48 -6.72
C GLY A 495 11.93 -36.99 -7.08
N LYS A 496 11.20 -36.11 -6.37
CA LYS A 496 11.20 -34.64 -6.58
C LYS A 496 10.89 -34.21 -8.04
N VAL A 497 10.13 -35.02 -8.77
CA VAL A 497 9.67 -34.68 -10.12
C VAL A 497 8.34 -33.92 -10.03
N ARG A 498 8.26 -32.74 -10.66
CA ARG A 498 7.01 -31.97 -10.74
C ARG A 498 5.88 -32.83 -11.34
N GLY A 499 4.71 -32.82 -10.70
CA GLY A 499 3.54 -33.56 -11.16
C GLY A 499 3.36 -34.95 -10.54
N GLN A 500 4.10 -35.29 -9.47
CA GLN A 500 3.92 -36.55 -8.73
C GLN A 500 3.43 -36.34 -7.28
N ASP A 501 2.96 -35.14 -6.93
CA ASP A 501 2.45 -34.86 -5.60
C ASP A 501 1.31 -35.83 -5.24
N MET A 502 1.38 -36.38 -4.04
CA MET A 502 0.37 -37.30 -3.52
C MET A 502 -0.62 -36.54 -2.67
N ILE A 503 -1.90 -36.68 -3.00
CA ILE A 503 -2.99 -36.08 -2.24
C ILE A 503 -3.68 -37.16 -1.42
N TRP A 504 -3.78 -36.92 -0.11
CA TRP A 504 -4.33 -37.83 0.87
C TRP A 504 -5.67 -37.30 1.39
N LEU A 505 -6.69 -38.15 1.38
CA LEU A 505 -7.99 -37.88 1.99
C LEU A 505 -7.95 -38.18 3.49
N ARG A 506 -8.97 -37.72 4.23
CA ARG A 506 -9.10 -37.94 5.69
C ARG A 506 -9.00 -39.41 6.11
N ASP A 507 -9.45 -40.35 5.29
CA ASP A 507 -9.36 -41.79 5.51
C ASP A 507 -7.98 -42.40 5.16
N LYS A 508 -7.00 -41.55 4.84
CA LYS A 508 -5.63 -41.88 4.41
C LYS A 508 -5.56 -42.62 3.08
N THR A 509 -6.64 -42.66 2.31
CA THR A 509 -6.61 -43.10 0.92
C THR A 509 -6.02 -42.01 0.03
N ARG A 510 -5.48 -42.43 -1.12
CA ARG A 510 -4.91 -41.50 -2.11
C ARG A 510 -6.01 -41.04 -3.06
N LEU A 511 -6.15 -39.74 -3.23
CA LEU A 511 -7.01 -39.17 -4.27
C LEU A 511 -6.27 -39.22 -5.62
N PRO A 512 -6.73 -40.02 -6.60
CA PRO A 512 -6.07 -40.09 -7.90
C PRO A 512 -6.41 -38.82 -8.70
N LEU A 513 -5.45 -37.90 -8.81
CA LEU A 513 -5.55 -36.74 -9.69
C LEU A 513 -4.54 -36.82 -10.83
N SER A 514 -5.02 -36.53 -12.04
CA SER A 514 -4.14 -36.33 -13.19
C SER A 514 -3.28 -35.08 -12.98
N PRO A 515 -1.98 -35.11 -13.31
CA PRO A 515 -1.11 -33.93 -13.24
C PRO A 515 -1.56 -32.79 -14.15
N GLN A 516 -2.38 -33.06 -15.18
CA GLN A 516 -2.93 -32.05 -16.09
C GLN A 516 -4.26 -31.45 -15.56
N SER A 517 -4.81 -31.99 -14.47
CA SER A 517 -6.09 -31.55 -13.92
C SER A 517 -6.01 -30.13 -13.34
N PRO A 518 -6.99 -29.25 -13.62
CA PRO A 518 -7.10 -27.94 -12.98
C PRO A 518 -7.13 -28.01 -11.45
N ALA A 519 -7.74 -29.06 -10.89
CA ALA A 519 -7.80 -29.30 -9.44
C ALA A 519 -6.41 -29.58 -8.85
N PHE A 520 -5.60 -30.40 -9.54
CA PHE A 520 -4.23 -30.71 -9.12
C PHE A 520 -3.36 -29.45 -9.14
N HIS A 521 -3.40 -28.69 -10.24
CA HIS A 521 -2.65 -27.45 -10.36
C HIS A 521 -3.02 -26.42 -9.28
N LEU A 522 -4.30 -26.34 -8.90
CA LEU A 522 -4.75 -25.45 -7.83
C LEU A 522 -4.15 -25.84 -6.48
N LEU A 523 -4.22 -27.12 -6.11
CA LEU A 523 -3.69 -27.61 -4.83
C LEU A 523 -2.17 -27.43 -4.75
N THR A 524 -1.44 -27.77 -5.82
CA THR A 524 0.02 -27.55 -5.89
C THR A 524 0.37 -26.06 -5.82
N GLN A 525 -0.39 -25.19 -6.50
CA GLN A 525 -0.17 -23.75 -6.45
C GLN A 525 -0.33 -23.20 -5.03
N ILE A 526 -1.37 -23.66 -4.30
CA ILE A 526 -1.61 -23.26 -2.91
C ILE A 526 -0.48 -23.75 -2.00
N ARG A 527 -0.04 -25.01 -2.15
CA ARG A 527 1.10 -25.56 -1.42
C ARG A 527 2.37 -24.72 -1.65
N ASP A 528 2.73 -24.49 -2.91
CA ASP A 528 3.95 -23.77 -3.27
C ASP A 528 3.97 -22.33 -2.71
N GLU A 529 2.83 -21.64 -2.69
CA GLU A 529 2.70 -20.32 -2.05
C GLU A 529 2.84 -20.39 -0.53
N THR A 530 2.31 -21.44 0.10
CA THR A 530 2.42 -21.69 1.54
C THR A 530 3.88 -21.91 1.93
N HIS A 531 4.59 -22.75 1.18
CA HIS A 531 6.01 -22.99 1.34
C HIS A 531 6.85 -21.73 1.12
N ARG A 532 6.56 -20.94 0.08
CA ARG A 532 7.22 -19.64 -0.15
C ARG A 532 7.01 -18.70 1.03
N PHE A 533 5.79 -18.61 1.55
CA PHE A 533 5.43 -17.74 2.66
C PHE A 533 6.09 -18.16 3.98
N ALA A 534 6.23 -19.46 4.22
CA ALA A 534 7.04 -20.03 5.30
C ALA A 534 8.51 -19.58 5.21
N ILE A 535 9.18 -19.82 4.07
CA ILE A 535 10.60 -19.49 3.85
C ILE A 535 10.89 -17.99 4.03
N GLU A 536 10.03 -17.11 3.50
CA GLU A 536 10.20 -15.65 3.64
C GLU A 536 10.18 -15.20 5.10
N GLY A 537 9.34 -15.84 5.92
CA GLY A 537 9.28 -15.60 7.37
C GLY A 537 10.63 -15.89 8.03
N HIS A 538 11.24 -17.03 7.68
CA HIS A 538 12.55 -17.41 8.18
C HIS A 538 13.68 -16.51 7.69
N ARG A 539 13.66 -16.01 6.45
CA ARG A 539 14.69 -15.07 5.95
C ARG A 539 14.65 -13.73 6.69
N ALA A 540 13.47 -13.13 6.83
CA ALA A 540 13.32 -11.85 7.53
C ALA A 540 13.70 -11.95 9.03
N ARG A 541 13.45 -13.11 9.66
CA ARG A 541 13.87 -13.38 11.03
C ARG A 541 15.36 -13.68 11.13
N ARG A 542 15.95 -14.46 10.21
CA ARG A 542 17.40 -14.69 10.13
C ARG A 542 18.16 -13.38 9.97
N ASP A 543 17.68 -12.46 9.15
CA ASP A 543 18.30 -11.13 9.02
C ASP A 543 18.18 -10.30 10.31
N LYS A 544 17.15 -10.55 11.12
CA LYS A 544 16.95 -9.89 12.43
C LYS A 544 17.68 -10.59 13.58
N ALA A 545 17.84 -11.91 13.54
CA ALA A 545 18.56 -12.73 14.52
C ALA A 545 20.08 -12.70 14.27
N ARG A 546 20.54 -12.63 13.02
CA ARG A 546 21.94 -12.27 12.67
C ARG A 546 22.28 -10.82 13.03
N ARG A 547 21.27 -9.97 13.20
CA ARG A 547 21.43 -8.63 13.80
C ARG A 547 21.47 -8.65 15.34
N ARG A 548 21.30 -9.81 15.98
CA ARG A 548 21.71 -9.99 17.37
C ARG A 548 23.24 -10.04 17.35
N SER A 549 23.85 -8.94 17.80
CA SER A 549 25.28 -8.71 17.69
C SER A 549 26.04 -9.80 18.45
N LEU A 550 27.08 -10.41 17.85
CA LEU A 550 28.04 -11.27 18.55
C LEU A 550 28.64 -10.59 19.82
N LEU A 551 28.51 -9.27 19.93
CA LEU A 551 28.90 -8.46 21.09
C LEU A 551 27.83 -8.38 22.19
N GLU A 552 26.61 -8.91 21.99
CA GLU A 552 25.56 -8.96 23.04
C GLU A 552 25.79 -10.09 24.04
N ASP A 553 26.38 -11.19 23.58
CA ASP A 553 26.61 -12.39 24.40
C ASP A 553 27.93 -12.30 25.20
N ILE A 554 28.71 -11.23 25.01
CA ILE A 554 29.98 -11.01 25.72
C ILE A 554 29.71 -10.36 27.09
N PRO A 555 30.03 -11.03 28.21
CA PRO A 555 29.77 -10.51 29.55
C PRO A 555 30.46 -9.15 29.78
N GLY A 556 29.71 -8.16 30.28
CA GLY A 556 30.24 -6.83 30.61
C GLY A 556 30.21 -5.80 29.46
N ILE A 557 29.65 -6.16 28.29
CA ILE A 557 29.42 -5.22 27.17
C ILE A 557 27.95 -4.81 27.07
N GLY A 558 27.67 -3.61 27.57
CA GLY A 558 26.41 -2.91 27.32
C GLY A 558 26.37 -2.21 25.96
N GLU A 559 25.20 -1.69 25.60
CA GLU A 559 24.91 -1.05 24.30
C GLU A 559 25.84 0.12 23.95
N ALA A 560 26.23 0.93 24.94
CA ALA A 560 27.14 2.07 24.75
C ALA A 560 28.55 1.64 24.31
N ARG A 561 29.14 0.63 24.98
CA ARG A 561 30.47 0.10 24.65
C ARG A 561 30.47 -0.64 23.31
N ARG A 562 29.35 -1.30 22.97
CA ARG A 562 29.16 -1.96 21.68
C ARG A 562 29.17 -0.98 20.52
N THR A 563 28.42 0.10 20.66
CA THR A 563 28.39 1.18 19.67
C THR A 563 29.78 1.77 19.51
N ALA A 564 30.48 2.05 20.61
CA ALA A 564 31.85 2.56 20.58
C ALA A 564 32.82 1.62 19.82
N LEU A 565 32.75 0.31 20.06
CA LEU A 565 33.55 -0.70 19.32
C LEU A 565 33.23 -0.72 17.83
N LEU A 566 31.96 -0.77 17.47
CA LEU A 566 31.55 -0.85 16.05
C LEU A 566 31.85 0.44 15.29
N THR A 567 31.68 1.60 15.93
CA THR A 567 32.02 2.90 15.35
C THR A 567 33.53 3.05 15.19
N HIS A 568 34.32 2.66 16.19
CA HIS A 568 35.78 2.77 16.13
C HIS A 568 36.41 1.88 15.05
N PHE A 569 35.89 0.65 14.88
CA PHE A 569 36.43 -0.29 13.89
C PHE A 569 35.66 -0.29 12.55
N GLY A 570 34.59 0.50 12.42
CA GLY A 570 33.79 0.61 11.19
C GLY A 570 32.97 -0.64 10.84
N GLY A 571 32.73 -1.52 11.82
CA GLY A 571 31.95 -2.75 11.65
C GLY A 571 32.54 -3.97 12.36
N LEU A 572 31.75 -5.05 12.43
CA LEU A 572 32.09 -6.27 13.17
C LEU A 572 33.27 -7.04 12.54
N GLU A 573 33.37 -7.06 11.21
CA GLU A 573 34.42 -7.77 10.48
C GLU A 573 35.81 -7.21 10.72
N SER A 574 35.91 -5.88 10.84
CA SER A 574 37.16 -5.21 11.19
C SER A 574 37.54 -5.46 12.65
N LEU A 575 36.54 -5.48 13.55
CA LEU A 575 36.76 -5.75 14.97
C LEU A 575 37.25 -7.19 15.22
N LYS A 576 36.75 -8.19 14.47
CA LYS A 576 37.24 -9.58 14.54
C LYS A 576 38.72 -9.73 14.20
N LYS A 577 39.27 -8.83 13.39
CA LYS A 577 40.67 -8.83 12.95
C LYS A 577 41.59 -7.98 13.83
N ALA A 578 41.03 -7.18 14.73
CA ALA A 578 41.78 -6.29 15.61
C ALA A 578 42.53 -7.06 16.70
N ALA A 579 43.74 -6.61 17.03
CA ALA A 579 44.49 -7.15 18.17
C ALA A 579 43.90 -6.62 19.50
N VAL A 580 44.10 -7.36 20.59
CA VAL A 580 43.65 -6.95 21.95
C VAL A 580 44.10 -5.52 22.29
N SER A 581 45.34 -5.16 21.93
CA SER A 581 45.92 -3.83 22.14
C SER A 581 45.19 -2.70 21.41
N ASP A 582 44.49 -3.00 20.32
CA ASP A 582 43.71 -2.02 19.57
C ASP A 582 42.28 -1.91 20.12
N ILE A 583 41.71 -3.02 20.60
CA ILE A 583 40.40 -3.05 21.26
C ILE A 583 40.45 -2.27 22.58
N GLU A 584 41.57 -2.30 23.30
CA GLU A 584 41.79 -1.54 24.53
C GLU A 584 41.80 -0.01 24.31
N LYS A 585 42.17 0.46 23.10
CA LYS A 585 42.19 1.90 22.80
C LYS A 585 40.80 2.53 22.69
N VAL A 586 39.75 1.72 22.67
CA VAL A 586 38.37 2.21 22.58
C VAL A 586 37.93 2.81 23.92
N PRO A 587 37.42 4.05 23.94
CA PRO A 587 37.00 4.71 25.18
C PRO A 587 36.01 3.86 25.99
N GLY A 588 36.32 3.63 27.26
CA GLY A 588 35.48 2.86 28.18
C GLY A 588 35.71 1.34 28.15
N ILE A 589 36.79 0.86 27.52
CA ILE A 589 37.20 -0.55 27.51
C ILE A 589 38.54 -0.72 28.22
N SER A 590 38.53 -1.44 29.34
CA SER A 590 39.76 -1.85 30.04
C SER A 590 40.45 -3.02 29.33
N LYS A 591 41.76 -3.19 29.52
CA LYS A 591 42.54 -4.36 29.05
C LYS A 591 41.85 -5.71 29.27
N LYS A 592 41.34 -5.95 30.48
CA LYS A 592 40.63 -7.19 30.85
C LYS A 592 39.37 -7.41 30.01
N LEU A 593 38.66 -6.33 29.68
CA LEU A 593 37.46 -6.39 28.84
C LEU A 593 37.84 -6.57 27.36
N ALA A 594 38.93 -5.96 26.90
CA ALA A 594 39.45 -6.16 25.54
C ALA A 594 39.85 -7.62 25.27
N GLU A 595 40.46 -8.29 26.25
CA GLU A 595 40.78 -9.72 26.18
C GLU A 595 39.52 -10.59 26.10
N ILE A 596 38.50 -10.29 26.92
CA ILE A 596 37.20 -10.99 26.91
C ILE A 596 36.49 -10.80 25.55
N VAL A 597 36.53 -9.59 24.99
CA VAL A 597 35.97 -9.30 23.65
C VAL A 597 36.68 -10.08 22.56
N PHE A 598 38.01 -10.04 22.58
CA PHE A 598 38.84 -10.73 21.61
C PHE A 598 38.63 -12.24 21.63
N GLN A 599 38.52 -12.83 22.83
CA GLN A 599 38.22 -14.25 23.00
C GLN A 599 36.78 -14.59 22.57
N GLY A 600 35.79 -13.80 22.99
CA GLY A 600 34.37 -14.01 22.64
C GLY A 600 34.10 -13.92 21.13
N LEU A 601 34.80 -13.03 20.43
CA LEU A 601 34.69 -12.90 18.96
C LEU A 601 35.34 -14.06 18.19
N ARG A 602 36.28 -14.80 18.79
CA ARG A 602 36.95 -15.96 18.18
C ARG A 602 36.29 -17.30 18.50
N GLN A 603 35.58 -17.42 19.63
CA GLN A 603 34.83 -18.63 19.99
C GLN A 603 33.52 -18.80 19.21
N GLY A 604 32.96 -17.71 18.66
CA GLY A 604 31.75 -17.73 17.82
C GLY A 604 32.02 -17.78 16.30
N SER A 605 33.20 -18.26 15.87
CA SER A 605 33.59 -18.39 14.45
C SER A 605 33.58 -19.84 13.98
#